data_AF-A0A959IC64-F1
#
_entry.id   AF-A0A959IC64-F1
#
_cell.length_a   1.000
_cell.length_b   1.000
_cell.length_c   1.000
_cell.angle_alpha   90.00
_cell.angle_beta   90.00
_cell.angle_gamma   90.00
#
_symmetry.space_group_name_H-M   'P 1'
#
loop_
_entity.id
_entity.type
_entity.pdbx_description
1 polymer ?
#
loop_
_entity_poly.entity_id
_entity_poly.type
_entity_poly.pdbx_seq_one_letter_code
_entity_poly.pdbx_strand_id
1 'polypeptide(L)'
;MEELSDRLGLNKRDRNDWRQQVRQLSEVARANGFSAAVLEDSKERSFQTFAEFLPATVDRPPGEWKRQLDELLQQSIDAIRNGEDGTKKTQSALGVLRELRNELGLRGELFWHQWVKISKIDVGAKSREAVADLREFAASHERHADFQRDIRTFIEQLFDIAMAALDEYDLYKKRRGLIDYTDMEVHINRLLDDPRVQEVLKAELDLLMVDEFQDTSPIQLEIFLKLSRFARYSVWVGDPKQSIYGFRGADPRLMEAIIRQTGIDPKDIQTYSWRSREEIVYATNALFTKAFSKLPPEQVALQPKRRAKAGPDTANRSDEPPEMGRALIHWHFEFDGEGRLPGKPWMENAVAQAVRTLLHRGKLI
;
A
#
# COMPACT_ATOMS: atom_id res chain seq x y z
N MET A 1 -19.72 -12.23 10.31
CA MET A 1 -19.01 -11.58 9.18
C MET A 1 -19.91 -11.12 8.05
N GLU A 2 -20.53 -11.98 7.24
CA GLU A 2 -21.27 -11.50 6.04
C GLU A 2 -22.32 -10.42 6.32
N GLU A 3 -23.21 -10.68 7.27
CA GLU A 3 -24.22 -9.72 7.70
C GLU A 3 -23.61 -8.40 8.20
N LEU A 4 -22.51 -8.48 8.94
CA LEU A 4 -21.81 -7.31 9.47
C LEU A 4 -21.14 -6.50 8.36
N SER A 5 -20.54 -7.18 7.38
CA SER A 5 -20.00 -6.56 6.18
C SER A 5 -21.08 -5.88 5.34
N ASP A 6 -22.28 -6.47 5.23
CA ASP A 6 -23.42 -5.85 4.54
C ASP A 6 -23.90 -4.59 5.27
N ARG A 7 -24.04 -4.67 6.60
CA ARG A 7 -24.41 -3.53 7.46
C ARG A 7 -23.42 -2.38 7.33
N LEU A 8 -22.12 -2.67 7.34
CA LEU A 8 -21.05 -1.67 7.15
C LEU A 8 -20.87 -1.24 5.68
N GLY A 9 -21.49 -1.95 4.72
CA GLY A 9 -21.36 -1.68 3.29
C GLY A 9 -20.01 -2.09 2.68
N LEU A 10 -19.32 -3.05 3.29
CA LEU A 10 -18.01 -3.55 2.86
C LEU A 10 -18.11 -4.61 1.75
N ASN A 11 -19.26 -5.27 1.57
CA ASN A 11 -19.46 -6.31 0.56
C ASN A 11 -19.64 -5.81 -0.89
N LYS A 12 -19.79 -4.50 -1.12
CA LYS A 12 -20.22 -3.95 -2.43
C LYS A 12 -19.08 -3.64 -3.41
N ARG A 13 -17.81 -3.84 -3.06
CA ARG A 13 -16.65 -3.57 -3.92
C ARG A 13 -15.53 -4.59 -3.64
N ASP A 14 -14.91 -5.14 -4.68
CA ASP A 14 -13.84 -6.17 -4.59
C ASP A 14 -12.70 -5.83 -3.62
N ARG A 15 -12.47 -4.55 -3.32
CA ARG A 15 -11.39 -4.08 -2.43
C ARG A 15 -11.67 -4.27 -0.93
N ASN A 16 -12.91 -4.51 -0.54
CA ASN A 16 -13.34 -4.55 0.87
C ASN A 16 -13.88 -5.92 1.30
N ASP A 17 -13.60 -6.99 0.53
CA ASP A 17 -13.96 -8.36 0.91
C ASP A 17 -13.19 -8.77 2.18
N TRP A 18 -13.92 -9.08 3.23
CA TRP A 18 -13.37 -9.49 4.52
C TRP A 18 -12.49 -10.73 4.40
N ARG A 19 -12.73 -11.62 3.42
CA ARG A 19 -11.89 -12.81 3.18
C ARG A 19 -10.49 -12.42 2.72
N GLN A 20 -10.38 -11.40 1.87
CA GLN A 20 -9.09 -10.88 1.43
C GLN A 20 -8.34 -10.22 2.61
N GLN A 21 -9.07 -9.52 3.48
CA GLN A 21 -8.50 -8.94 4.70
C GLN A 21 -7.99 -10.02 5.66
N VAL A 22 -8.77 -11.08 5.91
CA VAL A 22 -8.33 -12.25 6.71
C VAL A 22 -7.08 -12.89 6.11
N ARG A 23 -7.06 -13.09 4.79
CA ARG A 23 -5.90 -13.65 4.09
C ARG A 23 -4.67 -12.75 4.26
N GLN A 24 -4.79 -11.45 4.03
CA GLN A 24 -3.68 -10.51 4.19
C GLN A 24 -3.16 -10.49 5.62
N LEU A 25 -4.06 -10.47 6.61
CA LEU A 25 -3.68 -10.53 8.03
C LEU A 25 -2.95 -11.83 8.37
N SER A 26 -3.41 -12.95 7.84
CA SER A 26 -2.76 -14.26 8.00
C SER A 26 -1.37 -14.28 7.34
N GLU A 27 -1.22 -13.74 6.13
CA GLU A 27 0.07 -13.65 5.43
C GLU A 27 1.07 -12.78 6.21
N VAL A 28 0.65 -11.62 6.71
CA VAL A 28 1.48 -10.73 7.54
C VAL A 28 1.89 -11.41 8.84
N ALA A 29 0.95 -12.06 9.54
CA ALA A 29 1.23 -12.77 10.78
C ALA A 29 2.28 -13.86 10.60
N ARG A 30 2.15 -14.65 9.52
CA ARG A 30 3.08 -15.73 9.20
C ARG A 30 4.45 -15.21 8.78
N ALA A 31 4.51 -14.22 7.89
CA ALA A 31 5.76 -13.67 7.39
C ALA A 31 6.62 -13.03 8.50
N ASN A 32 5.99 -12.57 9.58
CA ASN A 32 6.67 -11.93 10.71
C ASN A 32 6.74 -12.83 11.96
N GLY A 33 6.27 -14.08 11.88
CA GLY A 33 6.30 -15.01 13.01
C GLY A 33 5.53 -14.54 14.25
N PHE A 34 4.44 -13.77 14.07
CA PHE A 34 3.66 -13.27 15.21
C PHE A 34 2.97 -14.41 15.95
N SER A 35 3.06 -14.38 17.28
CA SER A 35 2.39 -15.34 18.16
C SER A 35 0.91 -15.03 18.28
N ALA A 36 0.12 -16.00 18.72
CA ALA A 36 -1.30 -15.79 19.04
C ALA A 36 -1.51 -14.64 20.04
N ALA A 37 -0.63 -14.52 21.05
CA ALA A 37 -0.68 -13.41 22.01
C ALA A 37 -0.46 -12.04 21.34
N VAL A 38 0.48 -11.95 20.39
CA VAL A 38 0.71 -10.70 19.63
C VAL A 38 -0.51 -10.36 18.78
N LEU A 39 -1.17 -11.36 18.18
CA LEU A 39 -2.38 -11.15 17.39
C LEU A 39 -3.55 -10.70 18.27
N GLU A 40 -3.70 -11.26 19.48
CA GLU A 40 -4.71 -10.88 20.45
C GLU A 40 -4.52 -9.43 20.91
N ASP A 41 -3.29 -9.04 21.28
CA ASP A 41 -2.97 -7.66 21.63
C ASP A 41 -3.17 -6.70 20.43
N SER A 42 -2.92 -7.19 19.21
CA SER A 42 -3.12 -6.40 17.98
C SER A 42 -4.61 -6.23 17.68
N LYS A 43 -5.46 -7.22 17.98
CA LYS A 43 -6.91 -7.15 17.86
C LYS A 43 -7.46 -6.01 18.72
N GLU A 44 -7.09 -5.98 20.00
CA GLU A 44 -7.52 -4.94 20.93
C GLU A 44 -7.05 -3.55 20.51
N ARG A 45 -5.73 -3.42 20.21
CA ARG A 45 -5.12 -2.14 19.81
C ARG A 45 -5.67 -1.59 18.50
N SER A 46 -6.07 -2.48 17.58
CA SER A 46 -6.61 -2.07 16.27
C SER A 46 -7.91 -1.29 16.43
N PHE A 47 -8.82 -1.72 17.31
CA PHE A 47 -10.01 -0.93 17.60
C PHE A 47 -9.72 0.28 18.48
N GLN A 48 -8.84 0.16 19.49
CA GLN A 48 -8.51 1.29 20.38
C GLN A 48 -7.98 2.49 19.61
N THR A 49 -7.02 2.27 18.71
CA THR A 49 -6.46 3.36 17.89
C THR A 49 -7.44 3.89 16.85
N PHE A 50 -8.33 3.04 16.31
CA PHE A 50 -9.42 3.50 15.45
C PHE A 50 -10.43 4.37 16.20
N ALA A 51 -10.75 4.01 17.44
CA ALA A 51 -11.72 4.72 18.26
C ALA A 51 -11.28 6.16 18.60
N GLU A 52 -9.98 6.46 18.57
CA GLU A 52 -9.46 7.83 18.74
C GLU A 52 -9.96 8.80 17.65
N PHE A 53 -10.37 8.28 16.49
CA PHE A 53 -10.93 9.07 15.39
C PHE A 53 -12.46 9.18 15.44
N LEU A 54 -13.11 8.45 16.35
CA LEU A 54 -14.57 8.46 16.48
C LEU A 54 -15.01 9.49 17.52
N PRO A 55 -16.13 10.20 17.29
CA PRO A 55 -16.70 11.05 18.33
C PRO A 55 -17.26 10.20 19.49
N ALA A 56 -17.41 10.84 20.65
CA ALA A 56 -18.10 10.21 21.77
C ALA A 56 -19.52 9.76 21.36
N THR A 57 -19.90 8.56 21.78
CA THR A 57 -21.24 8.03 21.54
C THR A 57 -22.29 8.86 22.25
N VAL A 58 -23.44 9.05 21.61
CA VAL A 58 -24.62 9.65 22.25
C VAL A 58 -25.54 8.53 22.67
N ASP A 59 -25.70 8.37 23.98
CA ASP A 59 -26.65 7.41 24.54
C ASP A 59 -28.08 7.92 24.33
N ARG A 60 -28.93 7.04 23.84
CA ARG A 60 -30.32 7.34 23.50
C ARG A 60 -31.21 6.15 23.86
N PRO A 61 -32.43 6.37 24.36
CA PRO A 61 -33.41 5.32 24.54
C PRO A 61 -33.50 4.38 23.33
N PRO A 62 -33.69 3.06 23.56
CA PRO A 62 -33.83 2.08 22.50
C PRO A 62 -34.87 2.51 21.46
N GLY A 63 -34.49 2.48 20.18
CA GLY A 63 -35.36 2.85 19.06
C GLY A 63 -35.50 4.35 18.79
N GLU A 64 -34.94 5.23 19.61
CA GLU A 64 -35.06 6.68 19.38
C GLU A 64 -34.34 7.13 18.11
N TRP A 65 -33.14 6.62 17.84
CA TRP A 65 -32.41 6.88 16.58
C TRP A 65 -33.26 6.55 15.35
N LYS A 66 -33.92 5.38 15.38
CA LYS A 66 -34.83 4.94 14.32
C LYS A 66 -36.02 5.88 14.17
N ARG A 67 -36.68 6.21 15.29
CA ARG A 67 -37.88 7.06 15.29
C ARG A 67 -37.56 8.44 14.70
N GLN A 68 -36.48 9.07 15.17
CA GLN A 68 -36.08 10.38 14.67
C GLN A 68 -35.65 10.33 13.20
N LEU A 69 -34.98 9.24 12.77
CA LEU A 69 -34.66 9.06 11.35
C LEU A 69 -35.92 8.97 10.49
N ASP A 70 -36.92 8.19 10.89
CA ASP A 70 -38.18 8.06 10.15
C ASP A 70 -38.96 9.37 10.09
N GLU A 71 -39.02 10.11 11.22
CA GLU A 71 -39.65 11.43 11.30
C GLU A 71 -38.99 12.42 10.34
N LEU A 72 -37.65 12.53 10.35
CA LEU A 72 -36.90 13.41 9.45
C LEU A 72 -37.04 12.97 7.98
N LEU A 73 -37.04 11.66 7.70
CA LEU A 73 -37.29 11.15 6.35
C LEU A 73 -38.68 11.56 5.85
N GLN A 74 -39.72 11.39 6.66
CA GLN A 74 -41.08 11.79 6.32
C GLN A 74 -41.17 13.30 6.07
N GLN A 75 -40.61 14.11 6.98
CA GLN A 75 -40.60 15.58 6.87
C GLN A 75 -39.90 16.04 5.59
N SER A 76 -38.71 15.51 5.29
CA SER A 76 -37.97 15.85 4.06
C SER A 76 -38.72 15.41 2.80
N ILE A 77 -39.34 14.22 2.80
CA ILE A 77 -40.14 13.73 1.68
C ILE A 77 -41.34 14.66 1.42
N ASP A 78 -42.06 15.07 2.46
CA ASP A 78 -43.23 15.93 2.31
C ASP A 78 -42.85 17.35 1.90
N ALA A 79 -41.78 17.90 2.48
CA ALA A 79 -41.27 19.23 2.11
C ALA A 79 -40.82 19.29 0.65
N ILE A 80 -40.16 18.24 0.13
CA ILE A 80 -39.79 18.17 -1.29
C ILE A 80 -41.04 18.02 -2.18
N ARG A 81 -42.02 17.19 -1.79
CA ARG A 81 -43.24 16.97 -2.58
C ARG A 81 -44.12 18.21 -2.69
N ASN A 82 -44.21 18.98 -1.61
CA ASN A 82 -45.04 20.18 -1.53
C ASN A 82 -44.30 21.44 -2.00
N GLY A 83 -42.99 21.36 -2.20
CA GLY A 83 -42.16 22.44 -2.71
C GLY A 83 -42.21 22.59 -4.25
N GLU A 84 -41.61 23.67 -4.74
CA GLU A 84 -41.59 24.02 -6.17
C GLU A 84 -40.34 23.53 -6.93
N ASP A 85 -39.53 22.64 -6.33
CA ASP A 85 -38.27 22.18 -6.93
C ASP A 85 -38.49 20.97 -7.86
N GLY A 86 -38.84 21.27 -9.11
CA GLY A 86 -39.02 20.27 -10.16
C GLY A 86 -37.73 19.74 -10.79
N THR A 87 -36.55 20.02 -10.24
CA THR A 87 -35.29 19.62 -10.90
C THR A 87 -35.10 18.10 -10.90
N LYS A 88 -34.47 17.57 -11.96
CA LYS A 88 -34.22 16.12 -12.10
C LYS A 88 -33.49 15.52 -10.90
N LYS A 89 -32.53 16.25 -10.32
CA LYS A 89 -31.79 15.79 -9.14
C LYS A 89 -32.65 15.73 -7.89
N THR A 90 -33.54 16.70 -7.67
CA THR A 90 -34.49 16.67 -6.56
C THR A 90 -35.48 15.50 -6.69
N GLN A 91 -35.97 15.23 -7.90
CA GLN A 91 -36.84 14.07 -8.14
C GLN A 91 -36.12 12.73 -7.92
N SER A 92 -34.85 12.64 -8.33
CA SER A 92 -34.01 11.47 -8.04
C SER A 92 -33.79 11.28 -6.54
N ALA A 93 -33.50 12.36 -5.81
CA ALA A 93 -33.32 12.33 -4.37
C ALA A 93 -34.61 11.90 -3.64
N LEU A 94 -35.76 12.42 -4.05
CA LEU A 94 -37.07 12.03 -3.52
C LEU A 94 -37.33 10.52 -3.70
N GLY A 95 -36.99 9.97 -4.87
CA GLY A 95 -37.06 8.53 -5.11
C GLY A 95 -36.20 7.73 -4.13
N VAL A 96 -34.94 8.15 -3.94
CA VAL A 96 -34.01 7.52 -2.99
C VAL A 96 -34.51 7.60 -1.55
N LEU A 97 -35.02 8.75 -1.10
CA LEU A 97 -35.52 8.92 0.27
C LEU A 97 -36.74 8.03 0.55
N ARG A 98 -37.65 7.91 -0.43
CA ARG A 98 -38.82 7.00 -0.32
C ARG A 98 -38.40 5.54 -0.26
N GLU A 99 -37.45 5.13 -1.09
CA GLU A 99 -36.89 3.78 -1.08
C GLU A 99 -36.27 3.46 0.29
N LEU A 100 -35.39 4.33 0.79
CA LEU A 100 -34.75 4.16 2.09
C LEU A 100 -35.75 4.11 3.24
N ARG A 101 -36.78 4.95 3.22
CA ARG A 101 -37.81 4.91 4.25
C ARG A 101 -38.64 3.62 4.22
N ASN A 102 -38.97 3.13 3.03
CA ASN A 102 -39.63 1.83 2.89
C ASN A 102 -38.75 0.70 3.43
N GLU A 103 -37.46 0.71 3.12
CA GLU A 103 -36.51 -0.27 3.67
C GLU A 103 -36.40 -0.19 5.19
N LEU A 104 -36.39 1.02 5.77
CA LEU A 104 -36.42 1.23 7.22
C LEU A 104 -37.68 0.63 7.85
N GLY A 105 -38.84 0.79 7.20
CA GLY A 105 -40.10 0.20 7.65
C GLY A 105 -40.12 -1.33 7.60
N LEU A 106 -39.55 -1.92 6.53
CA LEU A 106 -39.53 -3.37 6.32
C LEU A 106 -38.49 -4.08 7.18
N ARG A 107 -37.25 -3.59 7.21
CA ARG A 107 -36.13 -4.21 7.94
C ARG A 107 -36.10 -3.80 9.41
N GLY A 108 -36.68 -2.65 9.73
CA GLY A 108 -36.64 -2.08 11.06
C GLY A 108 -35.37 -1.27 11.35
N GLU A 109 -34.35 -1.34 10.50
CA GLU A 109 -33.13 -0.54 10.56
C GLU A 109 -32.62 -0.23 9.14
N LEU A 110 -31.75 0.79 9.03
CA LEU A 110 -30.94 1.02 7.85
C LEU A 110 -29.49 0.65 8.12
N PHE A 111 -28.83 0.10 7.11
CA PHE A 111 -27.40 -0.18 7.12
C PHE A 111 -26.59 1.10 7.10
N TRP A 112 -25.39 1.10 7.68
CA TRP A 112 -24.57 2.30 7.88
C TRP A 112 -24.20 3.01 6.58
N HIS A 113 -23.96 2.27 5.50
CA HIS A 113 -23.74 2.88 4.19
C HIS A 113 -24.97 3.62 3.65
N GLN A 114 -26.18 3.26 4.09
CA GLN A 114 -27.43 3.98 3.76
C GLN A 114 -27.52 5.28 4.58
N TRP A 115 -27.11 5.30 5.85
CA TRP A 115 -26.95 6.55 6.62
C TRP A 115 -25.98 7.52 5.92
N VAL A 116 -24.84 7.02 5.46
CA VAL A 116 -23.88 7.81 4.67
C VAL A 116 -24.47 8.26 3.32
N LYS A 117 -25.32 7.44 2.68
CA LYS A 117 -26.04 7.83 1.45
C LYS A 117 -27.00 8.99 1.72
N ILE A 118 -27.70 9.00 2.86
CA ILE A 118 -28.61 10.07 3.27
C ILE A 118 -27.83 11.36 3.54
N SER A 119 -26.72 11.31 4.29
CA SER A 119 -25.94 12.52 4.63
C SER A 119 -25.37 13.24 3.40
N LYS A 120 -25.17 12.50 2.31
CA LYS A 120 -24.64 12.98 1.02
C LYS A 120 -25.71 13.21 -0.05
N ILE A 121 -27.01 13.17 0.30
CA ILE A 121 -28.07 13.38 -0.68
C ILE A 121 -27.98 14.79 -1.27
N ASP A 122 -28.02 14.91 -2.60
CA ASP A 122 -27.98 16.20 -3.31
C ASP A 122 -29.36 16.53 -3.90
N VAL A 123 -29.73 17.81 -3.79
CA VAL A 123 -31.03 18.35 -4.21
C VAL A 123 -30.83 19.71 -4.88
N GLY A 124 -31.85 20.17 -5.62
CA GLY A 124 -31.93 21.52 -6.16
C GLY A 124 -31.87 22.60 -5.08
N ALA A 125 -31.50 23.81 -5.49
CA ALA A 125 -31.25 24.92 -4.58
C ALA A 125 -32.49 25.25 -3.72
N LYS A 126 -33.69 25.07 -4.28
CA LYS A 126 -34.97 25.35 -3.59
C LYS A 126 -35.33 24.29 -2.55
N SER A 127 -34.75 23.09 -2.62
CA SER A 127 -34.99 21.99 -1.67
C SER A 127 -33.84 21.74 -0.68
N ARG A 128 -32.80 22.58 -0.65
CA ARG A 128 -31.66 22.39 0.26
C ARG A 128 -32.06 22.37 1.73
N GLU A 129 -32.89 23.34 2.14
CA GLU A 129 -33.40 23.41 3.52
C GLU A 129 -34.28 22.20 3.87
N ALA A 130 -35.02 21.66 2.90
CA ALA A 130 -35.91 20.52 3.12
C ALA A 130 -35.18 19.24 3.55
N VAL A 131 -33.87 19.12 3.28
CA VAL A 131 -33.06 17.95 3.63
C VAL A 131 -31.96 18.26 4.65
N ALA A 132 -31.84 19.50 5.12
CA ALA A 132 -30.72 19.94 5.95
C ALA A 132 -30.62 19.13 7.26
N ASP A 133 -31.69 19.11 8.05
CA ASP A 133 -31.74 18.40 9.33
C ASP A 133 -31.56 16.88 9.16
N LEU A 134 -32.17 16.31 8.13
CA LEU A 134 -32.02 14.89 7.80
C LEU A 134 -30.55 14.56 7.46
N ARG A 135 -29.89 15.41 6.68
CA ARG A 135 -28.47 15.21 6.32
C ARG A 135 -27.56 15.32 7.52
N GLU A 136 -27.78 16.32 8.37
CA GLU A 136 -27.02 16.51 9.59
C GLU A 136 -27.20 15.33 10.56
N PHE A 137 -28.45 14.92 10.78
CA PHE A 137 -28.77 13.78 11.63
C PHE A 137 -28.13 12.49 11.10
N ALA A 138 -28.25 12.22 9.79
CA ALA A 138 -27.63 11.04 9.19
C ALA A 138 -26.09 11.11 9.20
N ALA A 139 -25.51 12.31 9.07
CA ALA A 139 -24.06 12.50 9.21
C ALA A 139 -23.57 12.14 10.62
N SER A 140 -24.41 12.31 11.65
CA SER A 140 -24.07 11.97 13.04
C SER A 140 -24.07 10.47 13.38
N HIS A 141 -24.26 9.58 12.40
CA HIS A 141 -24.25 8.11 12.61
C HIS A 141 -22.98 7.58 13.29
N GLU A 142 -21.84 8.27 13.14
CA GLU A 142 -20.58 7.93 13.83
C GLU A 142 -20.69 8.03 15.37
N ARG A 143 -21.67 8.79 15.89
CA ARG A 143 -21.99 8.88 17.32
C ARG A 143 -22.95 7.79 17.79
N HIS A 144 -23.45 6.94 16.89
CA HIS A 144 -24.35 5.86 17.22
C HIS A 144 -23.56 4.70 17.87
N ALA A 145 -23.96 4.28 19.07
CA ALA A 145 -23.26 3.21 19.79
C ALA A 145 -23.19 1.89 18.99
N ASP A 146 -24.30 1.50 18.34
CA ASP A 146 -24.31 0.31 17.48
C ASP A 146 -23.37 0.41 16.27
N PHE A 147 -23.14 1.60 15.69
CA PHE A 147 -22.18 1.76 14.61
C PHE A 147 -20.76 1.47 15.08
N GLN A 148 -20.37 2.07 16.21
CA GLN A 148 -19.05 1.84 16.79
C GLN A 148 -18.88 0.39 17.25
N ARG A 149 -19.94 -0.24 17.80
CA ARG A 149 -19.96 -1.66 18.16
C ARG A 149 -19.80 -2.55 16.93
N ASP A 150 -20.47 -2.24 15.83
CA ASP A 150 -20.39 -3.02 14.59
C ASP A 150 -18.97 -2.96 13.99
N ILE A 151 -18.33 -1.78 13.99
CA ILE A 151 -16.92 -1.64 13.56
C ILE A 151 -15.99 -2.44 14.47
N ARG A 152 -16.15 -2.32 15.80
CA ARG A 152 -15.38 -3.10 16.78
C ARG A 152 -15.50 -4.59 16.51
N THR A 153 -16.73 -5.08 16.43
CA THR A 153 -17.04 -6.49 16.20
C THR A 153 -16.45 -6.97 14.88
N PHE A 154 -16.45 -6.12 13.84
CA PHE A 154 -15.90 -6.47 12.55
C PHE A 154 -14.38 -6.66 12.62
N ILE A 155 -13.67 -5.72 13.27
CA ILE A 155 -12.23 -5.82 13.49
C ILE A 155 -11.90 -7.05 14.34
N GLU A 156 -12.61 -7.25 15.45
CA GLU A 156 -12.39 -8.40 16.34
C GLU A 156 -12.59 -9.74 15.59
N GLN A 157 -13.69 -9.87 14.84
CA GLN A 157 -13.95 -11.08 14.04
C GLN A 157 -12.92 -11.31 12.92
N LEU A 158 -12.35 -10.26 12.31
CA LEU A 158 -11.27 -10.43 11.33
C LEU A 158 -10.06 -11.12 11.95
N PHE A 159 -9.64 -10.69 13.15
CA PHE A 159 -8.53 -11.30 13.86
C PHE A 159 -8.86 -12.72 14.33
N ASP A 160 -10.04 -12.93 14.91
CA ASP A 160 -10.46 -14.25 15.40
C ASP A 160 -10.49 -15.29 14.27
N ILE A 161 -11.03 -14.93 13.11
CA ILE A 161 -11.07 -15.81 11.94
C ILE A 161 -9.66 -16.07 11.39
N ALA A 162 -8.81 -15.05 11.35
CA ALA A 162 -7.44 -15.22 10.88
C ALA A 162 -6.64 -16.15 11.82
N MET A 163 -6.74 -15.98 13.13
CA MET A 163 -6.10 -16.88 14.11
C MET A 163 -6.60 -18.32 13.94
N ALA A 164 -7.92 -18.52 13.84
CA ALA A 164 -8.49 -19.85 13.59
C ALA A 164 -8.03 -20.45 12.25
N ALA A 165 -7.91 -19.63 11.20
CA ALA A 165 -7.42 -20.06 9.90
C ALA A 165 -5.94 -20.44 9.93
N LEU A 166 -5.12 -19.69 10.67
CA LEU A 166 -3.69 -20.00 10.87
C LEU A 166 -3.51 -21.34 11.60
N ASP A 167 -4.28 -21.56 12.67
CA ASP A 167 -4.25 -22.80 13.44
C ASP A 167 -4.68 -24.00 12.57
N GLU A 168 -5.79 -23.88 11.85
CA GLU A 168 -6.25 -24.98 10.98
C GLU A 168 -5.29 -25.24 9.82
N TYR A 169 -4.66 -24.19 9.28
CA TYR A 169 -3.66 -24.34 8.22
C TYR A 169 -2.38 -25.04 8.71
N ASP A 170 -1.91 -24.69 9.91
CA ASP A 170 -0.79 -25.38 10.55
C ASP A 170 -1.11 -26.86 10.83
N LEU A 171 -2.31 -27.15 11.37
CA LEU A 171 -2.79 -28.52 11.55
C LEU A 171 -2.89 -29.29 10.22
N TYR A 172 -3.41 -28.64 9.17
CA TYR A 172 -3.50 -29.22 7.84
C TYR A 172 -2.13 -29.66 7.31
N LYS A 173 -1.11 -28.81 7.48
CA LYS A 173 0.27 -29.09 7.05
C LYS A 173 0.90 -30.21 7.88
N LYS A 174 0.80 -30.13 9.21
CA LYS A 174 1.34 -31.13 10.14
C LYS A 174 0.79 -32.53 9.87
N ARG A 175 -0.53 -32.66 9.68
CA ARG A 175 -1.18 -33.95 9.37
C ARG A 175 -0.68 -34.60 8.08
N ARG A 176 -0.07 -33.83 7.18
CA ARG A 176 0.43 -34.29 5.87
C ARG A 176 1.95 -34.27 5.77
N GLY A 177 2.67 -33.90 6.84
CA GLY A 177 4.12 -33.73 6.80
C GLY A 177 4.58 -32.66 5.79
N LEU A 178 3.77 -31.63 5.57
CA LEU A 178 4.07 -30.54 4.65
C LEU A 178 4.77 -29.39 5.36
N ILE A 179 5.65 -28.71 4.63
CA ILE A 179 6.33 -27.47 5.01
C ILE A 179 6.28 -26.56 3.80
N ASP A 180 5.84 -25.32 3.99
CA ASP A 180 5.85 -24.29 2.94
C ASP A 180 7.05 -23.34 3.08
N TYR A 181 7.20 -22.41 2.12
CA TYR A 181 8.33 -21.48 2.08
C TYR A 181 8.47 -20.62 3.34
N THR A 182 7.35 -20.16 3.92
CA THR A 182 7.40 -19.37 5.15
C THR A 182 7.77 -20.24 6.34
N ASP A 183 7.31 -21.49 6.37
CA ASP A 183 7.71 -22.42 7.43
C ASP A 183 9.21 -22.72 7.39
N MET A 184 9.81 -22.82 6.20
CA MET A 184 11.26 -23.03 6.07
C MET A 184 12.05 -21.91 6.77
N GLU A 185 11.67 -20.65 6.55
CA GLU A 185 12.31 -19.50 7.20
C GLU A 185 12.09 -19.52 8.72
N VAL A 186 10.85 -19.72 9.18
CA VAL A 186 10.52 -19.78 10.61
C VAL A 186 11.22 -20.94 11.32
N HIS A 187 11.29 -22.11 10.70
CA HIS A 187 11.94 -23.29 11.27
C HIS A 187 13.45 -23.11 11.34
N ILE A 188 14.09 -22.57 10.29
CA ILE A 188 15.53 -22.24 10.35
C ILE A 188 15.78 -21.20 11.43
N ASN A 189 15.00 -20.12 11.48
CA ASN A 189 15.18 -19.07 12.48
C ASN A 189 15.13 -19.62 13.92
N ARG A 190 14.21 -20.55 14.19
CA ARG A 190 14.10 -21.24 15.49
C ARG A 190 15.23 -22.24 15.71
N LEU A 191 15.63 -22.99 14.68
CA LEU A 191 16.69 -24.00 14.77
C LEU A 191 18.04 -23.36 15.11
N LEU A 192 18.28 -22.14 14.65
CA LEU A 192 19.48 -21.35 14.98
C LEU A 192 19.58 -20.97 16.46
N ASP A 193 18.50 -21.12 17.24
CA ASP A 193 18.51 -20.95 18.70
C ASP A 193 18.88 -22.24 19.47
N ASP A 194 18.99 -23.39 18.80
CA ASP A 194 19.42 -24.66 19.41
C ASP A 194 20.95 -24.66 19.65
N PRO A 195 21.43 -24.81 20.90
CA PRO A 195 22.86 -24.79 21.19
C PRO A 195 23.69 -25.79 20.39
N ARG A 196 23.14 -26.95 20.03
CA ARG A 196 23.84 -27.98 19.24
C ARG A 196 24.09 -27.51 17.82
N VAL A 197 23.11 -26.83 17.23
CA VAL A 197 23.22 -26.25 15.89
C VAL A 197 24.20 -25.08 15.89
N GLN A 198 24.14 -24.24 16.93
CA GLN A 198 25.08 -23.15 17.08
C GLN A 198 26.53 -23.63 17.21
N GLU A 199 26.78 -24.72 17.94
CA GLU A 199 28.11 -25.31 18.09
C GLU A 199 28.67 -25.79 16.74
N VAL A 200 27.87 -26.52 15.97
CA VAL A 200 28.25 -26.97 14.62
C VAL A 200 28.53 -25.79 13.70
N LEU A 201 27.64 -24.80 13.64
CA LEU A 201 27.81 -23.63 12.77
C LEU A 201 29.03 -22.80 13.17
N LYS A 202 29.31 -22.62 14.46
CA LYS A 202 30.53 -21.92 14.91
C LYS A 202 31.82 -22.66 14.53
N ALA A 203 31.76 -23.99 14.46
CA ALA A 203 32.90 -24.81 14.07
C ALA A 203 33.14 -24.79 12.54
N GLU A 204 32.07 -24.80 11.75
CA GLU A 204 32.12 -25.09 10.31
C GLU A 204 31.84 -23.88 9.39
N LEU A 205 31.16 -22.82 9.87
CA LEU A 205 30.79 -21.67 9.04
C LEU A 205 31.93 -20.65 8.97
N ASP A 206 32.82 -20.79 8.00
CA ASP A 206 33.93 -19.84 7.82
C ASP A 206 33.47 -18.48 7.28
N LEU A 207 32.60 -18.47 6.27
CA LEU A 207 32.16 -17.24 5.59
C LEU A 207 30.67 -17.27 5.30
N LEU A 208 29.95 -16.26 5.78
CA LEU A 208 28.60 -15.93 5.37
C LEU A 208 28.63 -14.82 4.31
N MET A 209 28.06 -15.07 3.14
CA MET A 209 27.88 -14.07 2.10
C MET A 209 26.40 -13.88 1.80
N VAL A 210 25.92 -12.65 1.86
CA VAL A 210 24.54 -12.27 1.53
C VAL A 210 24.60 -11.30 0.36
N ASP A 211 23.98 -11.65 -0.76
CA ASP A 211 23.82 -10.77 -1.93
C ASP A 211 22.39 -10.24 -1.98
N GLU A 212 22.17 -9.17 -2.73
CA GLU A 212 20.87 -8.49 -2.87
C GLU A 212 20.21 -8.14 -1.52
N PHE A 213 21.02 -7.72 -0.55
CA PHE A 213 20.58 -7.49 0.83
C PHE A 213 19.38 -6.51 0.94
N GLN A 214 19.23 -5.58 0.00
CA GLN A 214 18.10 -4.64 -0.03
C GLN A 214 16.72 -5.32 -0.14
N ASP A 215 16.66 -6.53 -0.68
CA ASP A 215 15.41 -7.27 -0.92
C ASP A 215 15.09 -8.28 0.21
N THR A 216 15.74 -8.11 1.36
CA THR A 216 15.59 -8.99 2.54
C THR A 216 14.34 -8.65 3.35
N SER A 217 13.60 -9.68 3.78
CA SER A 217 12.47 -9.55 4.71
C SER A 217 12.93 -9.50 6.18
N PRO A 218 12.10 -9.03 7.14
CA PRO A 218 12.48 -8.98 8.55
C PRO A 218 12.97 -10.32 9.13
N ILE A 219 12.31 -11.44 8.79
CA ILE A 219 12.71 -12.76 9.28
C ILE A 219 14.03 -13.24 8.66
N GLN A 220 14.26 -12.95 7.38
CA GLN A 220 15.52 -13.26 6.71
C GLN A 220 16.68 -12.46 7.33
N LEU A 221 16.44 -11.19 7.65
CA LEU A 221 17.41 -10.37 8.37
C LEU A 221 17.76 -11.00 9.73
N GLU A 222 16.77 -11.44 10.50
CA GLU A 222 17.02 -12.12 11.78
C GLU A 222 17.88 -13.37 11.60
N ILE A 223 17.56 -14.20 10.60
CA ILE A 223 18.35 -15.39 10.24
C ILE A 223 19.79 -15.00 9.89
N PHE A 224 19.99 -14.00 9.03
CA PHE A 224 21.32 -13.55 8.63
C PHE A 224 22.11 -12.99 9.83
N LEU A 225 21.46 -12.24 10.73
CA LEU A 225 22.08 -11.75 11.96
C LEU A 225 22.46 -12.88 12.92
N LYS A 226 21.67 -13.96 13.00
CA LYS A 226 22.03 -15.15 13.79
C LYS A 226 23.21 -15.87 13.15
N LEU A 227 23.16 -16.13 11.85
CA LEU A 227 24.24 -16.78 11.11
C LEU A 227 25.55 -15.99 11.16
N SER A 228 25.50 -14.65 11.07
CA SER A 228 26.71 -13.82 11.11
C SER A 228 27.43 -13.84 12.47
N ARG A 229 26.70 -14.14 13.56
CA ARG A 229 27.29 -14.36 14.90
C ARG A 229 28.02 -15.71 15.01
N PHE A 230 27.69 -16.66 14.14
CA PHE A 230 28.30 -17.98 14.12
C PHE A 230 29.42 -18.06 13.08
N ALA A 231 29.34 -17.27 12.00
CA ALA A 231 30.34 -17.23 10.96
C ALA A 231 31.65 -16.56 11.43
N ARG A 232 32.82 -17.03 10.96
CA ARG A 232 34.10 -16.33 11.21
C ARG A 232 34.18 -15.00 10.48
N TYR A 233 33.63 -14.94 9.26
CA TYR A 233 33.53 -13.74 8.44
C TYR A 233 32.11 -13.60 7.89
N SER A 234 31.63 -12.36 7.75
CA SER A 234 30.31 -12.07 7.19
C SER A 234 30.40 -10.86 6.26
N VAL A 235 29.94 -11.03 5.02
CA VAL A 235 29.99 -10.00 3.96
C VAL A 235 28.62 -9.88 3.31
N TRP A 236 28.00 -8.70 3.43
CA TRP A 236 26.67 -8.46 2.89
C TRP A 236 26.75 -7.37 1.82
N VAL A 237 26.13 -7.61 0.67
CA VAL A 237 26.18 -6.75 -0.52
C VAL A 237 24.74 -6.42 -0.94
N GLY A 238 24.52 -5.18 -1.32
CA GLY A 238 23.23 -4.74 -1.86
C GLY A 238 23.24 -3.28 -2.29
N ASP A 239 22.15 -2.85 -2.90
CA ASP A 239 21.91 -1.47 -3.30
C ASP A 239 20.49 -1.04 -2.89
N PRO A 240 20.32 -0.15 -1.90
CA PRO A 240 19.00 0.33 -1.49
C PRO A 240 18.17 0.91 -2.64
N LYS A 241 18.83 1.46 -3.68
CA LYS A 241 18.18 2.02 -4.86
C LYS A 241 17.50 0.97 -5.74
N GLN A 242 17.83 -0.31 -5.55
CA GLN A 242 17.35 -1.44 -6.34
C GLN A 242 16.28 -2.28 -5.61
N SER A 243 15.88 -1.89 -4.39
CA SER A 243 14.83 -2.58 -3.66
C SER A 243 13.49 -2.49 -4.39
N ILE A 244 13.05 -3.60 -4.98
CA ILE A 244 11.80 -3.70 -5.75
C ILE A 244 10.88 -4.82 -5.26
N TYR A 245 11.32 -5.65 -4.31
CA TYR A 245 10.53 -6.76 -3.77
C TYR A 245 9.65 -6.39 -2.56
N GLY A 246 9.27 -5.13 -2.41
CA GLY A 246 8.40 -4.68 -1.31
C GLY A 246 7.05 -5.43 -1.23
N PHE A 247 6.52 -5.89 -2.37
CA PHE A 247 5.31 -6.72 -2.41
C PHE A 247 5.49 -8.13 -1.79
N ARG A 248 6.71 -8.59 -1.58
CA ARG A 248 7.06 -9.85 -0.88
C ARG A 248 7.51 -9.62 0.56
N GLY A 249 7.39 -8.40 1.08
CA GLY A 249 7.79 -8.07 2.45
C GLY A 249 9.26 -7.68 2.61
N ALA A 250 9.99 -7.43 1.50
CA ALA A 250 11.29 -6.75 1.59
C ALA A 250 11.12 -5.32 2.13
N ASP A 251 12.00 -4.91 3.02
CA ASP A 251 11.97 -3.56 3.59
C ASP A 251 13.34 -2.89 3.48
N PRO A 252 13.54 -1.95 2.54
CA PRO A 252 14.83 -1.30 2.34
C PRO A 252 15.30 -0.51 3.58
N ARG A 253 14.38 -0.13 4.48
CA ARG A 253 14.71 0.54 5.75
C ARG A 253 15.53 -0.35 6.67
N LEU A 254 15.41 -1.67 6.55
CA LEU A 254 16.22 -2.62 7.30
C LEU A 254 17.69 -2.53 6.91
N MET A 255 17.97 -2.46 5.61
CA MET A 255 19.33 -2.26 5.11
C MET A 255 19.89 -0.93 5.59
N GLU A 256 19.13 0.17 5.47
CA GLU A 256 19.53 1.49 5.96
C GLU A 256 19.83 1.48 7.47
N ALA A 257 19.00 0.79 8.27
CA ALA A 257 19.19 0.67 9.72
C ALA A 257 20.48 -0.07 10.08
N ILE A 258 20.76 -1.19 9.40
CA ILE A 258 22.01 -1.95 9.59
C ILE A 258 23.21 -1.10 9.20
N ILE A 259 23.20 -0.46 8.03
CA ILE A 259 24.28 0.43 7.58
C ILE A 259 24.54 1.54 8.59
N ARG A 260 23.47 2.14 9.15
CA ARG A 260 23.59 3.18 10.16
C ARG A 260 24.19 2.67 11.47
N GLN A 261 23.91 1.42 11.84
CA GLN A 261 24.38 0.81 13.07
C GLN A 261 25.83 0.30 12.97
N THR A 262 26.20 -0.34 11.86
CA THR A 262 27.51 -0.97 11.66
C THR A 262 28.51 -0.04 10.99
N GLY A 263 28.04 0.96 10.26
CA GLY A 263 28.84 1.71 9.30
C GLY A 263 29.14 0.90 8.04
N ILE A 264 29.69 1.58 7.03
CA ILE A 264 30.29 1.00 5.82
C ILE A 264 31.68 1.62 5.68
N ASP A 265 32.70 0.81 5.40
CA ASP A 265 34.01 1.35 5.01
C ASP A 265 33.86 2.02 3.62
N PRO A 266 34.25 3.29 3.46
CA PRO A 266 34.17 3.97 2.16
C PRO A 266 34.84 3.21 1.00
N LYS A 267 35.80 2.32 1.27
CA LYS A 267 36.45 1.48 0.26
C LYS A 267 35.55 0.40 -0.33
N ASP A 268 34.53 -0.02 0.41
CA ASP A 268 33.58 -1.05 -0.03
C ASP A 268 32.47 -0.46 -0.92
N ILE A 269 32.35 0.87 -0.96
CA ILE A 269 31.38 1.57 -1.81
C ILE A 269 31.84 1.52 -3.27
N GLN A 270 31.10 0.78 -4.09
CA GLN A 270 31.36 0.67 -5.53
C GLN A 270 30.78 1.87 -6.28
N THR A 271 31.64 2.79 -6.71
CA THR A 271 31.25 4.00 -7.47
C THR A 271 31.26 3.80 -8.99
N TYR A 272 31.68 2.62 -9.47
CA TYR A 272 31.86 2.33 -10.90
C TYR A 272 30.82 1.35 -11.44
N SER A 273 30.30 1.64 -12.64
CA SER A 273 29.56 0.68 -13.46
C SER A 273 30.49 0.02 -14.47
N TRP A 274 30.69 -1.28 -14.30
CA TRP A 274 31.50 -2.11 -15.20
C TRP A 274 30.68 -2.77 -16.32
N ARG A 275 29.34 -2.76 -16.20
CA ARG A 275 28.41 -3.50 -17.04
C ARG A 275 28.01 -2.74 -18.32
N SER A 276 27.65 -1.47 -18.16
CA SER A 276 26.97 -0.68 -19.19
C SER A 276 27.91 0.34 -19.84
N ARG A 277 27.68 0.63 -21.12
CA ARG A 277 28.39 1.70 -21.85
C ARG A 277 28.10 3.06 -21.22
N GLU A 278 29.05 3.97 -21.35
CA GLU A 278 29.01 5.28 -20.72
C GLU A 278 27.74 6.09 -21.01
N GLU A 279 27.20 6.01 -22.23
CA GLU A 279 25.99 6.76 -22.60
C GLU A 279 24.76 6.29 -21.81
N ILE A 280 24.65 4.99 -21.55
CA ILE A 280 23.56 4.43 -20.72
C ILE A 280 23.75 4.88 -19.27
N VAL A 281 24.97 4.78 -18.73
CA VAL A 281 25.26 5.18 -17.35
C VAL A 281 24.94 6.66 -17.14
N TYR A 282 25.38 7.55 -18.04
CA TYR A 282 25.10 8.97 -17.92
C TYR A 282 23.60 9.30 -18.08
N ALA A 283 22.88 8.62 -18.99
CA ALA A 283 21.44 8.80 -19.14
C ALA A 283 20.69 8.37 -17.86
N THR A 284 21.03 7.21 -17.29
CA THR A 284 20.48 6.74 -16.02
C THR A 284 20.79 7.72 -14.89
N ASN A 285 22.05 8.16 -14.75
CA ASN A 285 22.43 9.15 -13.74
C ASN A 285 21.62 10.45 -13.87
N ALA A 286 21.44 10.97 -15.09
CA ALA A 286 20.71 12.22 -15.34
C ALA A 286 19.22 12.13 -14.97
N LEU A 287 18.62 10.94 -15.10
CA LEU A 287 17.24 10.68 -14.68
C LEU A 287 17.14 10.53 -13.15
N PHE A 288 17.95 9.63 -12.59
CA PHE A 288 17.77 9.17 -11.22
C PHE A 288 18.36 10.09 -10.15
N THR A 289 19.36 10.91 -10.47
CA THR A 289 19.79 11.99 -9.55
C THR A 289 18.66 12.98 -9.26
N LYS A 290 17.73 13.18 -10.21
CA LYS A 290 16.53 14.01 -10.00
C LYS A 290 15.42 13.24 -9.28
N ALA A 291 15.22 11.96 -9.63
CA ALA A 291 14.20 11.12 -9.00
C ALA A 291 14.51 10.87 -7.50
N PHE A 292 15.78 10.67 -7.16
CA PHE A 292 16.27 10.51 -5.79
C PHE A 292 16.79 11.83 -5.22
N SER A 293 16.01 12.92 -5.34
CA SER A 293 16.42 14.27 -4.93
C SER A 293 16.75 14.44 -3.44
N LYS A 294 16.38 13.47 -2.60
CA LYS A 294 16.70 13.44 -1.16
C LYS A 294 18.06 12.81 -0.84
N LEU A 295 18.68 12.13 -1.81
CA LEU A 295 20.01 11.53 -1.65
C LEU A 295 21.08 12.41 -2.30
N PRO A 296 22.30 12.45 -1.75
CA PRO A 296 23.42 13.11 -2.41
C PRO A 296 23.69 12.49 -3.79
N PRO A 297 23.96 13.28 -4.85
CA PRO A 297 24.20 12.77 -6.19
C PRO A 297 25.29 11.69 -6.26
N GLU A 298 26.32 11.79 -5.43
CA GLU A 298 27.42 10.82 -5.32
C GLU A 298 26.98 9.43 -4.81
N GLN A 299 25.83 9.33 -4.14
CA GLN A 299 25.26 8.04 -3.72
C GLN A 299 24.36 7.40 -4.79
N VAL A 300 24.03 8.18 -5.84
CA VAL A 300 23.10 7.78 -6.91
C VAL A 300 23.84 7.56 -8.23
N ALA A 301 24.76 8.47 -8.57
CA ALA A 301 25.45 8.49 -9.85
C ALA A 301 26.68 7.60 -9.85
N LEU A 302 26.79 6.73 -10.86
CA LEU A 302 27.95 5.86 -11.08
C LEU A 302 28.87 6.39 -12.18
N GLN A 303 30.14 6.01 -12.14
CA GLN A 303 31.12 6.30 -13.19
C GLN A 303 31.27 5.09 -14.13
N PRO A 304 31.19 5.26 -15.46
CA PRO A 304 31.31 4.13 -16.38
C PRO A 304 32.77 3.70 -16.55
N LYS A 305 33.01 2.40 -16.46
CA LYS A 305 34.28 1.76 -16.83
C LYS A 305 34.23 1.13 -18.22
N ARG A 306 33.08 0.68 -18.71
CA ARG A 306 32.93 0.16 -20.08
C ARG A 306 32.71 1.31 -21.07
N ARG A 307 33.58 1.44 -22.08
CA ARG A 307 33.51 2.52 -23.09
C ARG A 307 33.64 1.99 -24.50
N ALA A 308 33.15 2.75 -25.48
CA ALA A 308 33.22 2.37 -26.88
C ALA A 308 34.68 2.26 -27.39
N LYS A 309 35.53 3.19 -26.96
CA LYS A 309 36.97 3.15 -27.19
C LYS A 309 37.68 2.69 -25.93
N ALA A 310 38.56 1.71 -26.06
CA ALA A 310 39.38 1.26 -24.96
C ALA A 310 40.41 2.34 -24.60
N GLY A 311 40.71 2.46 -23.31
CA GLY A 311 41.73 3.34 -22.77
C GLY A 311 42.33 2.74 -21.50
N PRO A 312 43.36 3.39 -20.93
CA PRO A 312 44.05 2.88 -19.73
C PRO A 312 43.11 2.61 -18.55
N ASP A 313 42.01 3.37 -18.44
CA ASP A 313 41.05 3.30 -17.34
C ASP A 313 39.73 2.60 -17.69
N THR A 314 39.66 1.87 -18.82
CA THR A 314 38.43 1.19 -19.26
C THR A 314 38.41 -0.30 -18.92
N ALA A 315 37.21 -0.85 -18.74
CA ALA A 315 36.97 -2.27 -18.48
C ALA A 315 37.24 -3.15 -19.72
N ASN A 316 36.95 -2.63 -20.92
CA ASN A 316 37.17 -3.35 -22.16
C ASN A 316 38.65 -3.25 -22.60
N ARG A 317 39.19 -4.38 -23.06
CA ARG A 317 40.59 -4.53 -23.47
C ARG A 317 40.88 -3.96 -24.88
N SER A 318 39.85 -3.85 -25.70
CA SER A 318 39.91 -3.33 -27.07
C SER A 318 38.70 -2.47 -27.35
N ASP A 319 38.77 -1.67 -28.41
CA ASP A 319 37.62 -0.94 -28.94
C ASP A 319 36.46 -1.90 -29.21
N GLU A 320 35.25 -1.44 -28.91
CA GLU A 320 34.05 -2.18 -29.24
C GLU A 320 33.84 -2.16 -30.77
N PRO A 321 33.39 -3.28 -31.36
CA PRO A 321 33.33 -3.39 -32.79
C PRO A 321 32.19 -2.51 -33.35
N PRO A 322 32.35 -1.93 -34.56
CA PRO A 322 31.41 -0.95 -35.11
C PRO A 322 29.95 -1.44 -35.19
N GLU A 323 29.73 -2.74 -35.40
CA GLU A 323 28.41 -3.37 -35.48
C GLU A 323 27.59 -3.29 -34.19
N MET A 324 28.21 -3.04 -33.03
CA MET A 324 27.45 -2.78 -31.80
C MET A 324 26.67 -1.46 -31.84
N GLY A 325 26.99 -0.56 -32.77
CA GLY A 325 26.29 0.71 -32.94
C GLY A 325 26.39 1.64 -31.72
N ARG A 326 25.42 2.55 -31.57
CA ARG A 326 25.32 3.48 -30.42
C ARG A 326 24.55 2.82 -29.27
N ALA A 327 25.01 3.03 -28.03
CA ALA A 327 24.37 2.45 -26.85
C ALA A 327 22.98 3.02 -26.56
N LEU A 328 22.75 4.27 -26.97
CA LEU A 328 21.49 4.97 -26.85
C LEU A 328 21.24 5.72 -28.17
N ILE A 329 20.05 5.50 -28.75
CA ILE A 329 19.59 6.23 -29.92
C ILE A 329 18.30 6.93 -29.50
N HIS A 330 18.34 8.26 -29.47
CA HIS A 330 17.18 9.08 -29.15
C HIS A 330 16.65 9.72 -30.43
N TRP A 331 15.43 9.34 -30.81
CA TRP A 331 14.76 9.89 -31.99
C TRP A 331 13.94 11.12 -31.57
N HIS A 332 14.31 12.27 -32.09
CA HIS A 332 13.54 13.50 -31.94
C HIS A 332 12.85 13.81 -33.27
N PHE A 333 11.52 13.80 -33.25
CA PHE A 333 10.71 14.16 -34.41
C PHE A 333 10.09 15.52 -34.15
N GLU A 334 10.18 16.42 -35.13
CA GLU A 334 9.48 17.70 -35.12
C GLU A 334 8.38 17.63 -36.17
N PHE A 335 7.16 18.03 -35.79
CA PHE A 335 6.05 18.12 -36.74
C PHE A 335 6.14 19.47 -37.45
N ASP A 336 6.40 19.42 -38.75
CA ASP A 336 6.59 20.58 -39.64
C ASP A 336 5.28 21.10 -40.24
N GLY A 337 4.15 20.48 -39.90
CA GLY A 337 2.83 20.87 -40.38
C GLY A 337 2.38 20.14 -41.65
N GLU A 338 3.24 19.33 -42.28
CA GLU A 338 2.90 18.55 -43.47
C GLU A 338 3.06 17.04 -43.22
N GLY A 339 2.03 16.26 -43.57
CA GLY A 339 2.01 14.79 -43.39
C GLY A 339 0.99 14.29 -42.36
N ARG A 340 0.98 12.97 -42.14
CA ARG A 340 0.02 12.31 -41.25
C ARG A 340 0.42 12.55 -39.79
N LEU A 341 -0.49 13.13 -39.00
CA LEU A 341 -0.30 13.37 -37.57
C LEU A 341 0.10 12.07 -36.84
N PRO A 342 1.18 12.08 -36.02
CA PRO A 342 1.57 10.93 -35.22
C PRO A 342 0.54 10.66 -34.11
N GLY A 343 0.35 9.37 -33.77
CA GLY A 343 -0.72 8.92 -32.86
C GLY A 343 -0.60 9.38 -31.39
N LYS A 344 -1.68 9.13 -30.64
CA LYS A 344 -2.03 9.63 -29.28
C LYS A 344 -0.89 9.82 -28.24
N PRO A 345 0.05 8.88 -28.02
CA PRO A 345 1.02 9.00 -26.92
C PRO A 345 2.08 10.09 -27.09
N TRP A 346 2.35 10.52 -28.33
CA TRP A 346 3.36 11.55 -28.60
C TRP A 346 2.84 12.97 -28.34
N MET A 347 1.54 13.20 -28.56
CA MET A 347 0.87 14.50 -28.30
C MET A 347 0.93 14.92 -26.82
N GLU A 348 0.83 13.98 -25.87
CA GLU A 348 0.82 14.31 -24.43
C GLU A 348 2.15 14.92 -23.96
N ASN A 349 3.28 14.45 -24.52
CA ASN A 349 4.62 14.96 -24.20
C ASN A 349 4.93 16.30 -24.88
N ALA A 350 4.45 16.51 -26.11
CA ALA A 350 4.60 17.80 -26.78
C ALA A 350 3.80 18.92 -26.10
N VAL A 351 2.61 18.60 -25.57
CA VAL A 351 1.76 19.54 -24.81
C VAL A 351 2.44 19.99 -23.51
N ALA A 352 3.05 19.09 -22.75
CA ALA A 352 3.81 19.45 -21.55
C ALA A 352 5.01 20.37 -21.87
N GLN A 353 5.69 20.13 -22.99
CA GLN A 353 6.81 20.94 -23.47
C GLN A 353 6.36 22.36 -23.89
N ALA A 354 5.19 22.48 -24.54
CA ALA A 354 4.61 23.75 -24.95
C ALA A 354 4.13 24.60 -23.76
N VAL A 355 3.50 23.98 -22.76
CA VAL A 355 3.07 24.65 -21.51
C VAL A 355 4.27 25.20 -20.76
N ARG A 356 5.35 24.42 -20.62
CA ARG A 356 6.60 24.87 -20.02
C ARG A 356 7.24 26.03 -20.77
N THR A 357 7.17 26.04 -22.10
CA THR A 357 7.74 27.11 -22.93
C THR A 357 6.92 28.42 -22.83
N LEU A 358 5.58 28.32 -22.71
CA LEU A 358 4.69 29.46 -22.51
C LEU A 358 4.85 30.09 -21.12
N LEU A 359 5.08 29.28 -20.09
CA LEU A 359 5.42 29.73 -18.73
C LEU A 359 6.78 30.45 -18.70
N HIS A 360 7.80 29.92 -19.39
CA HIS A 360 9.12 30.56 -19.48
C HIS A 360 9.13 31.88 -20.26
N ARG A 361 8.19 32.08 -21.20
CA ARG A 361 8.04 33.33 -21.95
C ARG A 361 7.16 34.37 -21.23
N GLY A 362 6.73 34.08 -20.00
CA GLY A 362 5.91 35.00 -19.19
C GLY A 362 4.51 35.25 -19.74
N LYS A 363 4.00 34.39 -20.64
CA LYS A 363 2.66 34.53 -21.26
C LYS A 363 1.55 33.77 -20.52
N LEU A 364 1.90 33.08 -19.44
CA LEU A 364 1.00 32.46 -18.49
C LEU A 364 1.30 33.07 -17.11
N ILE A 365 0.75 34.25 -16.87
CA ILE A 365 0.27 34.70 -15.55
C ILE A 365 -1.24 34.74 -15.69
#